data_AF-N1WD17-F1
#
_entry.id   AF-N1WD17-F1
#
_cell.length_a   1.000
_cell.length_b   1.000
_cell.length_c   1.000
_cell.angle_alpha   90.00
_cell.angle_beta   90.00
_cell.angle_gamma   90.00
#
_symmetry.space_group_name_H-M   'P 1'
#
loop_
_entity.id
_entity.type
_entity.pdbx_description
1 polymer ?
#
loop_
_entity_poly.entity_id
_entity_poly.type
_entity_poly.pdbx_seq_one_letter_code
_entity_poly.pdbx_strand_id
1 'polypeptide(L)'
;MCSAITREDKESFDLLLSDPDLKEILVSESPLLLGLAVTEVSDIYYLKKLLSLGLDPNQPDNMGLYPIHKATETGNGEAVEVLLNSAADPNVSDPSGVTALHIANSFDGLGEISDLLIRMGANIYQRDKLGKRYLM
;
A
#
# COMPACT_ATOMS: atom_id res chain seq x y z
N MET A 1 3.32 11.40 -14.16
CA MET A 1 2.83 10.07 -13.76
C MET A 1 1.60 10.14 -12.86
N CYS A 2 1.63 10.91 -11.77
CA CYS A 2 0.47 11.09 -10.88
C CYS A 2 -0.85 11.40 -11.63
N SER A 3 -0.82 12.34 -12.58
CA SER A 3 -2.00 12.69 -13.38
C SER A 3 -2.56 11.53 -14.21
N ALA A 4 -1.70 10.64 -14.73
CA ALA A 4 -2.11 9.49 -15.52
C ALA A 4 -2.78 8.42 -14.63
N ILE A 5 -2.22 8.18 -13.44
CA ILE A 5 -2.81 7.29 -12.42
C ILE A 5 -4.19 7.80 -12.00
N THR A 6 -4.30 9.07 -11.59
CA THR A 6 -5.57 9.67 -11.12
C THR A 6 -6.64 9.77 -12.20
N ARG A 7 -6.26 9.77 -13.48
CA ARG A 7 -7.20 9.81 -14.63
C ARG A 7 -7.48 8.43 -15.20
N GLU A 8 -6.88 7.39 -14.62
CA GLU A 8 -6.89 6.02 -15.13
C GLU A 8 -6.47 5.90 -16.61
N ASP A 9 -5.56 6.76 -17.05
CA ASP A 9 -5.03 6.77 -18.42
C ASP A 9 -3.81 5.84 -18.54
N LYS A 10 -4.09 4.58 -18.91
CA LYS A 10 -3.07 3.53 -19.05
C LYS A 10 -2.08 3.81 -20.17
N GLU A 11 -2.53 4.40 -21.27
CA GLU A 11 -1.69 4.66 -22.44
C GLU A 11 -0.66 5.75 -22.11
N SER A 12 -1.11 6.87 -21.54
CA SER A 12 -0.19 7.91 -21.07
C SER A 12 0.75 7.40 -19.98
N PHE A 13 0.26 6.53 -19.09
CA PHE A 13 1.08 5.94 -18.04
C PHE A 13 2.19 5.04 -18.62
N ASP A 14 1.87 4.12 -19.53
CA ASP A 14 2.85 3.24 -20.15
C ASP A 14 3.82 3.99 -21.06
N LEU A 15 3.36 5.05 -21.75
CA LEU A 15 4.23 5.92 -22.53
C LEU A 15 5.26 6.62 -21.64
N LEU A 16 4.82 7.18 -20.50
CA LEU A 16 5.72 7.79 -19.53
C LEU A 16 6.72 6.75 -19.01
N LEU A 17 6.28 5.56 -18.63
CA LEU A 17 7.18 4.50 -18.15
C LEU A 17 8.20 4.01 -19.17
N SER A 18 7.96 4.24 -20.46
CA SER A 18 8.89 3.89 -21.53
C SER A 18 10.07 4.86 -21.62
N ASP A 19 9.98 6.02 -20.96
CA ASP A 19 11.03 7.03 -20.92
C ASP A 19 12.10 6.66 -19.86
N PRO A 20 13.35 6.38 -20.26
CA PRO A 20 14.41 5.98 -19.33
C PRO A 20 14.81 7.08 -18.34
N ASP A 21 14.57 8.34 -18.67
CA ASP A 21 14.91 9.48 -17.80
C ASP A 21 13.93 9.60 -16.61
N LEU A 22 12.77 8.94 -16.67
CA LEU A 22 11.79 8.96 -15.58
C LEU A 22 12.12 7.99 -14.42
N LYS A 23 13.23 7.25 -14.48
CA LYS A 23 13.65 6.37 -13.38
C LYS A 23 13.97 7.12 -12.10
N GLU A 24 14.59 8.29 -12.20
CA GLU A 24 14.91 9.10 -11.02
C GLU A 24 13.63 9.63 -10.35
N ILE A 25 12.66 10.06 -11.16
CA ILE A 25 11.35 10.53 -10.71
C ILE A 25 10.55 9.39 -10.06
N LEU A 26 10.60 8.18 -10.63
CA LEU A 26 9.98 6.97 -10.06
C LEU A 26 10.50 6.70 -8.64
N VAL A 27 11.80 6.82 -8.41
CA VAL A 27 12.40 6.60 -7.08
C VAL A 27 12.00 7.72 -6.11
N SER A 28 12.07 8.99 -6.54
CA SER A 28 11.75 10.12 -5.66
C SER A 28 10.26 10.21 -5.30
N GLU A 29 9.37 9.86 -6.24
CA GLU A 29 7.92 9.92 -6.06
C GLU A 29 7.29 8.56 -5.71
N SER A 30 8.11 7.51 -5.51
CA SER A 30 7.67 6.14 -5.25
C SER A 30 6.54 6.03 -4.20
N PRO A 31 6.65 6.65 -3.01
CA PRO A 31 5.61 6.56 -1.98
C PRO A 31 4.28 7.20 -2.42
N LEU A 32 4.36 8.31 -3.17
CA LEU A 32 3.19 9.02 -3.68
C LEU A 32 2.49 8.19 -4.77
N LEU A 33 3.26 7.62 -5.70
CA LEU A 33 2.73 6.82 -6.81
C LEU A 33 2.06 5.53 -6.30
N LEU A 34 2.70 4.82 -5.37
CA LEU A 34 2.12 3.64 -4.74
C LEU A 34 0.87 3.99 -3.93
N GLY A 35 0.89 5.10 -3.19
CA GLY A 35 -0.28 5.59 -2.47
C GLY A 35 -1.47 5.88 -3.39
N LEU A 36 -1.24 6.65 -4.47
CA LEU A 36 -2.29 6.98 -5.43
C LEU A 36 -2.86 5.73 -6.12
N ALA A 37 -1.99 4.79 -6.53
CA ALA A 37 -2.42 3.54 -7.15
C ALA A 37 -3.26 2.65 -6.23
N VAL A 38 -3.16 2.85 -4.91
CA VAL A 38 -3.91 2.12 -3.89
C VAL A 38 -5.23 2.79 -3.51
N THR A 39 -5.25 4.13 -3.43
CA THR A 39 -6.42 4.87 -2.89
C THR A 39 -7.34 5.46 -3.95
N GLU A 40 -6.77 5.99 -5.04
CA GLU A 40 -7.53 6.78 -6.03
C GLU A 40 -7.92 5.96 -7.27
N VAL A 41 -7.52 4.70 -7.35
CA VAL A 41 -7.70 3.89 -8.56
C VAL A 41 -8.43 2.60 -8.23
N SER A 42 -9.47 2.31 -9.00
CA SER A 42 -10.18 1.02 -8.94
C SER A 42 -9.35 -0.12 -9.52
N ASP A 43 -8.44 0.20 -10.44
CA ASP A 43 -7.66 -0.78 -11.19
C ASP A 43 -6.27 -1.07 -10.56
N ILE A 44 -6.12 -2.31 -10.10
CA ILE A 44 -4.87 -2.87 -9.57
C ILE A 44 -3.69 -2.82 -10.56
N TYR A 45 -3.96 -2.59 -11.84
CA TYR A 45 -2.97 -2.49 -12.92
C TYR A 45 -1.80 -1.57 -12.57
N TYR A 46 -2.09 -0.35 -12.09
CA TYR A 46 -1.06 0.63 -11.79
C TYR A 46 -0.15 0.17 -10.65
N LEU A 47 -0.74 -0.39 -9.60
CA LEU A 47 0.01 -0.91 -8.47
C LEU A 47 0.94 -2.05 -8.90
N LYS A 48 0.42 -3.05 -9.64
CA LYS A 48 1.22 -4.16 -10.16
C LYS A 48 2.35 -3.66 -11.06
N LYS A 49 2.07 -2.67 -11.93
CA LYS A 49 3.08 -2.12 -12.85
C LYS A 49 4.18 -1.37 -12.10
N LEU A 50 3.81 -0.51 -11.16
CA LEU A 50 4.76 0.23 -10.31
C LEU A 50 5.67 -0.72 -9.52
N LEU A 51 5.10 -1.76 -8.90
CA LEU A 51 5.88 -2.75 -8.15
C LEU A 51 6.80 -3.57 -9.08
N SER A 52 6.36 -3.89 -10.30
CA SER A 52 7.19 -4.58 -11.29
C SER A 52 8.40 -3.76 -11.77
N LEU A 53 8.35 -2.44 -11.62
CA LEU A 53 9.47 -1.54 -11.91
C LEU A 53 10.48 -1.45 -10.75
N GLY A 54 10.23 -2.15 -9.65
CA GLY A 54 11.10 -2.18 -8.48
C GLY A 54 10.85 -1.05 -7.48
N LEU A 55 9.68 -0.43 -7.49
CA LEU A 55 9.30 0.48 -6.41
C LEU A 55 9.19 -0.30 -5.10
N ASP A 56 9.75 0.26 -4.05
CA ASP A 56 9.80 -0.38 -2.74
C ASP A 56 8.46 -0.19 -2.01
N PRO A 57 7.70 -1.28 -1.74
CA PRO A 57 6.42 -1.19 -1.04
C PRO A 57 6.55 -0.83 0.44
N ASN A 58 7.76 -0.80 0.98
CA ASN A 58 8.06 -0.45 2.38
C ASN A 58 8.55 1.00 2.52
N GLN A 59 8.29 1.87 1.56
CA GLN A 59 8.55 3.29 1.70
C GLN A 59 7.32 4.03 2.23
N PRO A 60 7.42 4.67 3.40
CA PRO A 60 6.32 5.49 3.91
C PRO A 60 6.24 6.82 3.15
N ASP A 61 5.03 7.36 3.07
CA ASP A 61 4.81 8.72 2.60
C ASP A 61 5.22 9.77 3.66
N ASN A 62 5.01 11.05 3.35
CA ASN A 62 5.36 12.17 4.23
C ASN A 62 4.56 12.18 5.56
N MET A 63 3.49 11.39 5.67
CA MET A 63 2.73 11.21 6.91
C MET A 63 3.19 9.98 7.69
N GLY A 64 4.17 9.23 7.19
CA GLY A 64 4.61 7.98 7.78
C GLY A 64 3.68 6.80 7.47
N LEU A 65 2.77 6.94 6.50
CA LEU A 65 1.87 5.87 6.08
C LEU A 65 2.48 5.06 4.96
N TYR A 66 2.45 3.74 5.12
CA TYR A 66 2.92 2.80 4.12
C TYR A 66 1.79 2.47 3.14
N PRO A 67 2.09 2.06 1.90
CA PRO A 67 1.08 1.63 0.93
C PRO A 67 0.09 0.61 1.49
N ILE A 68 0.55 -0.32 2.34
CA ILE A 68 -0.30 -1.33 2.97
C ILE A 68 -1.29 -0.75 3.99
N HIS A 69 -0.95 0.35 4.67
CA HIS A 69 -1.89 1.08 5.53
C HIS A 69 -3.04 1.63 4.70
N LYS A 70 -2.72 2.31 3.60
CA LYS A 70 -3.70 2.90 2.70
C LYS A 70 -4.59 1.84 2.05
N ALA A 71 -4.03 0.72 1.62
CA ALA A 71 -4.79 -0.38 1.00
C ALA A 71 -5.78 -1.00 1.98
N THR A 72 -5.38 -1.09 3.25
CA THR A 72 -6.24 -1.61 4.30
C THR A 72 -7.33 -0.60 4.69
N GLU A 73 -7.00 0.69 4.78
CA GLU A 73 -7.96 1.76 5.08
C GLU A 73 -9.06 1.87 4.00
N THR A 74 -8.71 1.66 2.73
CA THR A 74 -9.69 1.63 1.64
C THR A 74 -10.45 0.30 1.52
N GLY A 75 -10.10 -0.70 2.32
CA GLY A 75 -10.68 -2.04 2.24
C GLY A 75 -10.32 -2.80 0.96
N ASN A 76 -9.29 -2.37 0.23
CA ASN A 76 -8.88 -2.99 -1.02
C ASN A 76 -8.03 -4.24 -0.75
N GLY A 77 -8.71 -5.37 -0.54
CA GLY A 77 -8.07 -6.66 -0.26
C GLY A 77 -7.12 -7.12 -1.37
N GLU A 78 -7.43 -6.86 -2.65
CA GLU A 78 -6.53 -7.21 -3.76
C GLU A 78 -5.24 -6.38 -3.70
N ALA A 79 -5.33 -5.09 -3.38
CA ALA A 79 -4.14 -4.25 -3.21
C ALA A 79 -3.28 -4.71 -2.02
N VAL A 80 -3.90 -5.09 -0.90
CA VAL A 80 -3.18 -5.68 0.25
C VAL A 80 -2.45 -6.95 -0.17
N GLU A 81 -3.14 -7.86 -0.89
CA GLU A 81 -2.53 -9.10 -1.38
C GLU A 81 -1.36 -8.85 -2.32
N VAL A 82 -1.49 -7.93 -3.27
CA VAL A 82 -0.43 -7.57 -4.22
C VAL A 82 0.79 -6.98 -3.52
N LEU A 83 0.58 -6.10 -2.53
CA LEU A 83 1.65 -5.51 -1.74
C LEU A 83 2.40 -6.59 -0.94
N LEU A 84 1.68 -7.47 -0.25
CA LEU A 84 2.28 -8.57 0.53
C LEU A 84 3.06 -9.54 -0.37
N ASN A 85 2.50 -9.92 -1.51
CA ASN A 85 3.19 -10.74 -2.51
C ASN A 85 4.43 -10.04 -3.11
N SER A 86 4.49 -8.71 -3.03
CA SER A 86 5.64 -7.90 -3.44
C SER A 86 6.60 -7.61 -2.28
N ALA A 87 6.55 -8.38 -1.19
CA ALA A 87 7.38 -8.25 0.00
C ALA A 87 7.15 -6.97 0.83
N ALA A 88 5.94 -6.42 0.83
CA ALA A 88 5.54 -5.48 1.86
C ALA A 88 5.57 -6.15 3.24
N ASP A 89 6.15 -5.48 4.24
CA ASP A 89 6.18 -5.96 5.61
C ASP A 89 4.82 -5.66 6.29
N PRO A 90 4.05 -6.68 6.72
CA PRO A 90 2.76 -6.47 7.38
C PRO A 90 2.85 -5.85 8.77
N ASN A 91 4.06 -5.75 9.34
CA ASN A 91 4.31 -5.26 10.71
C ASN A 91 4.83 -3.83 10.75
N VAL A 92 4.96 -3.16 9.60
CA VAL A 92 5.24 -1.73 9.57
C VAL A 92 4.20 -0.99 10.38
N SER A 93 4.67 0.01 11.12
CA SER A 93 3.81 0.85 11.95
C SER A 93 3.99 2.30 11.56
N ASP A 94 2.88 3.03 11.50
CA ASP A 94 2.88 4.47 11.32
C ASP A 94 3.50 5.19 12.55
N PRO A 95 3.65 6.53 12.53
CA PRO A 95 4.15 7.28 13.67
C PRO A 95 3.33 7.13 14.96
N SER A 96 2.10 6.61 14.88
CA SER A 96 1.22 6.31 16.03
C SER A 96 1.35 4.86 16.53
N GLY A 97 2.20 4.04 15.90
CA GLY A 97 2.34 2.63 16.21
C GLY A 97 1.24 1.75 15.61
N VAL A 98 0.39 2.31 14.75
CA VAL A 98 -0.72 1.62 14.09
C VAL A 98 -0.17 0.84 12.90
N THR A 99 -0.54 -0.44 12.82
CA THR A 99 -0.19 -1.33 11.70
C THR A 99 -1.41 -1.56 10.81
N ALA A 100 -1.22 -2.16 9.63
CA ALA A 100 -2.32 -2.58 8.77
C ALA A 100 -3.35 -3.45 9.51
N LEU A 101 -2.89 -4.34 10.40
CA LEU A 101 -3.79 -5.21 11.17
C LEU A 101 -4.64 -4.41 12.19
N HIS A 102 -4.11 -3.33 12.78
CA HIS A 102 -4.89 -2.44 13.64
C HIS A 102 -5.99 -1.71 12.85
N ILE A 103 -5.67 -1.28 11.61
CA ILE A 103 -6.62 -0.65 10.70
C ILE A 103 -7.73 -1.65 10.35
N ALA A 104 -7.39 -2.86 9.90
CA ALA A 104 -8.35 -3.90 9.56
C ALA A 104 -9.32 -4.23 10.72
N ASN A 105 -8.83 -4.20 11.96
CA ASN A 105 -9.65 -4.40 13.16
C ASN A 105 -10.58 -3.23 13.50
N SER A 106 -10.30 -2.04 12.99
CA SER A 106 -11.04 -0.82 13.32
C SER A 106 -12.24 -0.58 12.40
N PHE A 107 -12.33 -1.32 11.28
CA PHE A 107 -13.41 -1.21 10.30
C PHE A 107 -14.18 -2.53 10.19
N ASP A 108 -15.51 -2.43 10.16
CA ASP A 108 -16.37 -3.58 9.90
C ASP A 108 -16.17 -4.10 8.47
N GLY A 109 -16.20 -5.42 8.29
CA GLY A 109 -16.13 -6.07 6.98
C GLY A 109 -14.72 -6.36 6.44
N LEU A 110 -13.65 -6.00 7.17
CA LEU A 110 -12.26 -6.29 6.76
C LEU A 110 -11.69 -7.59 7.35
N GLY A 111 -12.57 -8.56 7.64
CA GLY A 111 -12.18 -9.86 8.19
C GLY A 111 -11.25 -10.63 7.26
N GLU A 112 -11.53 -10.63 5.95
CA GLU A 112 -10.68 -11.29 4.95
C GLU A 112 -9.29 -10.65 4.86
N ILE A 113 -9.20 -9.32 4.98
CA ILE A 113 -7.92 -8.60 5.02
C ILE A 113 -7.15 -8.94 6.31
N SER A 114 -7.85 -9.01 7.45
CA SER A 114 -7.24 -9.43 8.73
C SER A 114 -6.65 -10.84 8.60
N ASP A 115 -7.41 -11.79 8.06
CA ASP A 115 -6.96 -13.16 7.83
C ASP A 115 -5.76 -13.21 6.89
N LEU A 116 -5.77 -12.43 5.80
CA LEU A 116 -4.68 -12.33 4.86
C LEU A 116 -3.40 -11.79 5.52
N LEU A 117 -3.51 -10.69 6.27
CA LEU A 117 -2.38 -10.10 7.01
C LEU A 117 -1.79 -11.11 8.00
N ILE A 118 -2.63 -11.81 8.76
CA ILE A 118 -2.19 -12.84 9.72
C ILE A 118 -1.47 -13.99 9.01
N ARG A 119 -2.02 -14.47 7.88
CA ARG A 119 -1.39 -15.52 7.06
C ARG A 119 -0.03 -15.09 6.51
N MET A 120 0.14 -13.80 6.22
CA MET A 120 1.39 -13.23 5.73
C MET A 120 2.35 -12.79 6.85
N GLY A 121 2.05 -13.13 8.12
CA GLY A 121 2.97 -12.94 9.24
C GLY A 121 2.77 -11.65 10.04
N ALA A 122 1.59 -11.04 9.98
CA ALA A 122 1.24 -9.92 10.85
C ALA A 122 1.22 -10.35 12.33
N ASN A 123 1.84 -9.54 13.18
CA ASN A 123 1.94 -9.78 14.61
C ASN A 123 0.68 -9.31 15.35
N ILE A 124 -0.19 -10.26 15.69
CA ILE A 124 -1.42 -10.02 16.46
C ILE A 124 -1.18 -9.47 17.88
N TYR A 125 0.06 -9.53 18.39
CA TYR A 125 0.42 -9.05 19.73
C TYR A 125 1.06 -7.66 19.72
N GLN A 126 1.36 -7.10 18.56
CA GLN A 126 1.89 -5.74 18.46
C GLN A 126 0.87 -4.75 19.01
N ARG A 127 1.37 -3.73 19.71
CA ARG A 127 0.55 -2.68 20.31
C ARG A 127 0.84 -1.34 19.66
N ASP A 128 -0.21 -0.57 19.40
CA ASP A 128 -0.09 0.85 19.05
C ASP A 128 0.37 1.69 20.27
N LYS A 129 0.59 2.99 20.07
CA LYS A 129 0.97 3.90 21.17
C LYS A 129 -0.11 4.07 22.24
N LEU A 130 -1.36 3.70 21.96
CA LEU A 130 -2.45 3.68 22.94
C LEU A 130 -2.53 2.35 23.69
N GLY A 131 -1.65 1.40 23.38
CA GLY A 131 -1.61 0.07 23.98
C GLY A 131 -2.65 -0.89 23.42
N LYS A 132 -3.40 -0.51 22.37
CA LYS A 132 -4.36 -1.36 21.67
C LYS A 132 -3.60 -2.37 20.82
N ARG A 133 -4.15 -3.58 20.71
CA ARG A 133 -3.66 -4.65 19.83
C ARG A 133 -4.83 -5.17 19.00
N TYR A 134 -4.56 -6.02 18.03
CA TYR A 134 -5.61 -6.79 17.33
C TYR A 134 -6.47 -7.59 18.34
N LEU A 135 -7.79 -7.51 18.19
CA LEU A 135 -8.79 -8.21 19.00
C LEU A 135 -9.87 -8.72 18.04
N MET A 136 -9.89 -10.04 17.82
CA MET A 136 -10.93 -10.75 17.05
C MET A 136 -12.33 -10.44 17.54
#